data_AF-A0A7S0J032-F1
#
_entry.id   AF-A0A7S0J032-F1
#
_cell.length_a   1.000
_cell.length_b   1.000
_cell.length_c   1.000
_cell.angle_alpha   90.00
_cell.angle_beta   90.00
_cell.angle_gamma   90.00
#
_symmetry.space_group_name_H-M   'P 1'
#
loop_
_entity.id
_entity.type
_entity.pdbx_description
1 polymer ?
#
loop_
_entity_poly.entity_id
_entity_poly.type
_entity_poly.pdbx_seq_one_letter_code
_entity_poly.pdbx_strand_id
1 'polypeptide(L)'
;MGLKPDKHFVKVTIPGSLLDAALQPPVSSLVHQPDGLSTAAGRHDYVTHGMLLPLSLCGGSVADWCRGLDQSDDAVAYALELAEFIYSQASQGRWKIALLLPLAWRGRWEEGEWRDTTQWFKQHIEESLGKIPGKLLKMVTTLDEAQLLASPQPADMAVVVVRVGAVSVRDDASLTSALSESRLPLFVFELATRCRPSVALPKLMHAFTVVKFELARRYGFCAVDQPPVETYKRLVAKMRSETGAVDGFVKALRAGDLLSSRASSAAIDLCVPAESDQFADGWQLSFGGALGGDAHAGSAELAAEMQRHSLDASKWQDVLVGVHLLATRRHGCGLYGEYIYYGNLSQGDEAQALRTLLVSEGAHMLWRGTLGSFADVGKGPAVGHSTHAMGKQGSVLTLALLPSEHATPHASLAAMSHEYQEQNALAAVMALAGYDLDTNGELCKPGHDGLALLLRIPRNDAASRAVLCAALRRVGDVLRSRRGIS
;
A
#
# COMPACT_ATOMS: atom_id res chain seq x y z
N MET A 1 28.52 -23.25 -12.93
CA MET A 1 28.42 -22.82 -14.34
C MET A 1 27.83 -21.41 -14.36
N GLY A 2 28.42 -20.47 -15.09
CA GLY A 2 27.92 -19.09 -15.16
C GLY A 2 26.67 -18.96 -16.02
N LEU A 3 25.84 -17.96 -15.73
CA LEU A 3 24.71 -17.58 -16.58
C LEU A 3 25.21 -17.05 -17.93
N LYS A 4 24.61 -17.53 -19.01
CA LYS A 4 24.85 -17.09 -20.40
C LYS A 4 23.73 -16.15 -20.86
N PRO A 5 24.01 -14.90 -21.27
CA PRO A 5 22.99 -13.92 -21.64
C PRO A 5 21.98 -14.41 -22.69
N ASP A 6 22.45 -15.12 -23.72
CA ASP A 6 21.65 -15.67 -24.83
C ASP A 6 20.72 -16.82 -24.44
N LYS A 7 21.01 -17.51 -23.33
CA LYS A 7 20.27 -18.71 -22.90
C LYS A 7 19.41 -18.51 -21.67
N HIS A 8 19.76 -17.53 -20.84
CA HIS A 8 19.15 -17.38 -19.52
C HIS A 8 18.38 -16.06 -19.37
N PHE A 9 18.47 -15.15 -20.35
CA PHE A 9 17.83 -13.85 -20.27
C PHE A 9 17.00 -13.57 -21.52
N VAL A 10 15.77 -13.13 -21.29
CA VAL A 10 14.89 -12.52 -22.28
C VAL A 10 14.49 -11.17 -21.71
N LYS A 11 14.63 -10.09 -22.50
CA LYS A 11 14.17 -8.76 -22.12
C LYS A 11 12.80 -8.50 -22.73
N VAL A 12 11.88 -7.97 -21.93
CA VAL A 12 10.57 -7.47 -22.37
C VAL A 12 10.57 -5.97 -22.13
N THR A 13 10.68 -5.17 -23.19
CA THR A 13 10.96 -3.72 -23.05
C THR A 13 10.27 -2.88 -24.11
N ILE A 14 10.13 -1.57 -23.84
CA ILE A 14 9.73 -0.59 -24.84
C ILE A 14 10.94 -0.32 -25.76
N PRO A 15 10.79 -0.40 -27.09
CA PRO A 15 11.87 -0.07 -28.02
C PRO A 15 12.47 1.32 -27.76
N GLY A 16 13.80 1.41 -27.70
CA GLY A 16 14.53 2.66 -27.46
C GLY A 16 14.58 3.11 -25.99
N SER A 17 13.96 2.38 -25.06
CA SER A 17 14.10 2.64 -23.63
C SER A 17 15.55 2.43 -23.15
N LEU A 18 15.90 2.98 -21.98
CA LEU A 18 17.26 2.80 -21.40
C LEU A 18 17.61 1.32 -21.22
N LEU A 19 16.67 0.48 -20.80
CA LEU A 19 16.90 -0.95 -20.64
C LEU A 19 17.07 -1.66 -21.99
N ASP A 20 16.29 -1.27 -23.00
CA ASP A 20 16.45 -1.78 -24.36
C ASP A 20 17.84 -1.43 -24.90
N ALA A 21 18.26 -0.16 -24.76
CA ALA A 21 19.57 0.33 -25.16
C ALA A 21 20.72 -0.36 -24.41
N ALA A 22 20.57 -0.62 -23.11
CA ALA A 22 21.61 -1.24 -22.28
C ALA A 22 21.79 -2.75 -22.53
N LEU A 23 20.72 -3.47 -22.87
CA LEU A 23 20.74 -4.93 -23.04
C LEU A 23 20.69 -5.34 -24.52
N GLN A 24 21.75 -5.03 -25.26
CA GLN A 24 21.93 -5.41 -26.66
C GLN A 24 22.23 -6.93 -26.82
N PRO A 25 22.34 -7.45 -28.05
CA PRO A 25 22.73 -8.85 -28.26
C PRO A 25 23.92 -9.27 -27.39
N PRO A 26 23.86 -10.49 -26.81
CA PRO A 26 23.06 -11.59 -27.30
C PRO A 26 21.76 -11.87 -26.50
N VAL A 27 21.28 -10.93 -25.66
CA VAL A 27 20.01 -11.08 -24.95
C VAL A 27 18.83 -11.02 -25.93
N SER A 28 17.96 -12.04 -25.91
CA SER A 28 16.76 -12.05 -26.76
C SER A 28 15.76 -10.97 -26.32
N SER A 29 15.09 -10.32 -27.27
CA SER A 29 14.16 -9.23 -27.01
C SER A 29 12.73 -9.59 -27.43
N LEU A 30 11.77 -9.21 -26.60
CA LEU A 30 10.37 -9.11 -26.94
C LEU A 30 9.91 -7.68 -26.70
N VAL A 31 9.14 -7.14 -27.64
CA VAL A 31 8.47 -5.85 -27.46
C VAL A 31 7.51 -5.94 -26.27
N HIS A 32 7.45 -4.90 -25.44
CA HIS A 32 6.56 -4.89 -24.28
C HIS A 32 5.10 -5.13 -24.68
N GLN A 33 4.60 -4.38 -25.65
CA GLN A 33 3.24 -4.53 -26.18
C GLN A 33 3.24 -5.33 -27.49
N PRO A 34 2.29 -6.26 -27.71
CA PRO A 34 2.23 -7.08 -28.91
C PRO A 34 2.13 -6.30 -30.23
N ASP A 35 1.57 -5.09 -30.19
CA ASP A 35 1.46 -4.19 -31.34
C ASP A 35 2.73 -3.34 -31.57
N GLY A 36 3.74 -3.47 -30.71
CA GLY A 36 4.97 -2.67 -30.75
C GLY A 36 4.79 -1.22 -30.29
N LEU A 37 3.61 -0.83 -29.83
CA LEU A 37 3.33 0.52 -29.36
C LEU A 37 3.72 0.70 -27.88
N SER A 38 3.55 1.92 -27.38
CA SER A 38 3.76 2.30 -25.98
C SER A 38 2.51 2.97 -25.41
N THR A 39 1.34 2.33 -25.60
CA THR A 39 0.02 2.88 -25.23
C THR A 39 -0.53 2.31 -23.92
N ALA A 40 -0.08 1.13 -23.50
CA ALA A 40 -0.40 0.55 -22.19
C ALA A 40 0.61 0.95 -21.09
N ALA A 41 0.11 1.46 -19.97
CA ALA A 41 0.90 1.68 -18.76
C ALA A 41 1.05 0.37 -17.95
N GLY A 42 2.08 0.25 -17.10
CA GLY A 42 2.44 -1.00 -16.41
C GLY A 42 1.31 -1.73 -15.66
N ARG A 43 0.36 -1.02 -15.03
CA ARG A 43 -0.81 -1.67 -14.38
C ARG A 43 -1.83 -2.29 -15.35
N HIS A 44 -1.60 -2.14 -16.65
CA HIS A 44 -2.33 -2.79 -17.75
C HIS A 44 -1.52 -3.93 -18.36
N ASP A 45 -0.37 -4.32 -17.78
CA ASP A 45 0.50 -5.36 -18.33
C ASP A 45 -0.13 -6.75 -18.42
N TYR A 46 -1.31 -6.93 -17.83
CA TYR A 46 -2.14 -8.12 -18.02
C TYR A 46 -2.54 -8.37 -19.49
N VAL A 47 -2.38 -7.38 -20.40
CA VAL A 47 -2.57 -7.55 -21.85
C VAL A 47 -1.26 -7.50 -22.65
N THR A 48 -0.12 -7.38 -22.00
CA THR A 48 1.20 -7.18 -22.64
C THR A 48 2.11 -8.40 -22.46
N HIS A 49 3.24 -8.45 -23.16
CA HIS A 49 4.21 -9.53 -22.95
C HIS A 49 4.78 -9.55 -21.53
N GLY A 50 4.61 -8.48 -20.74
CA GLY A 50 4.95 -8.46 -19.32
C GLY A 50 4.21 -9.54 -18.51
N MET A 51 2.95 -9.85 -18.84
CA MET A 51 2.19 -10.94 -18.22
C MET A 51 2.10 -12.19 -19.12
N LEU A 52 1.96 -12.01 -20.42
CA LEU A 52 1.73 -13.14 -21.34
C LEU A 52 2.93 -14.09 -21.41
N LEU A 53 4.17 -13.57 -21.32
CA LEU A 53 5.37 -14.42 -21.30
C LEU A 53 5.44 -15.26 -20.00
N PRO A 54 5.40 -14.69 -18.78
CA PRO A 54 5.34 -15.48 -17.56
C PRO A 54 4.20 -16.50 -17.54
N LEU A 55 3.00 -16.10 -17.99
CA LEU A 55 1.86 -17.00 -18.10
C LEU A 55 2.19 -18.23 -18.96
N SER A 56 2.77 -18.02 -20.15
CA SER A 56 3.16 -19.10 -21.06
C SER A 56 4.25 -19.99 -20.45
N LEU A 57 5.24 -19.41 -19.77
CA LEU A 57 6.34 -20.15 -19.13
C LEU A 57 5.86 -21.00 -17.96
N CYS A 58 4.79 -20.57 -17.28
CA CYS A 58 4.12 -21.34 -16.23
C CYS A 58 3.13 -22.39 -16.77
N GLY A 59 3.08 -22.63 -18.08
CA GLY A 59 2.17 -23.59 -18.71
C GLY A 59 0.72 -23.10 -18.87
N GLY A 60 0.47 -21.81 -18.65
CA GLY A 60 -0.83 -21.20 -18.90
C GLY A 60 -1.13 -21.04 -20.39
N SER A 61 -2.41 -21.10 -20.76
CA SER A 61 -2.85 -20.88 -22.15
C SER A 61 -3.00 -19.38 -22.42
N VAL A 62 -2.05 -18.80 -23.16
CA VAL A 62 -2.14 -17.41 -23.66
C VAL A 62 -3.40 -17.22 -24.51
N ALA A 63 -3.78 -18.22 -25.31
CA ALA A 63 -5.01 -18.16 -26.10
C ALA A 63 -6.26 -18.09 -25.23
N ASP A 64 -6.34 -18.85 -24.14
CA ASP A 64 -7.42 -18.77 -23.16
C ASP A 64 -7.43 -17.39 -22.50
N TRP A 65 -6.26 -16.91 -22.09
CA TRP A 65 -6.13 -15.61 -21.47
C TRP A 65 -6.67 -14.49 -22.36
N CYS A 66 -6.24 -14.45 -23.61
CA CYS A 66 -6.72 -13.49 -24.61
C CYS A 66 -8.23 -13.63 -24.86
N ARG A 67 -8.77 -14.86 -24.92
CA ARG A 67 -10.23 -15.08 -25.00
C ARG A 67 -10.98 -14.56 -23.78
N GLY A 68 -10.38 -14.60 -22.60
CA GLY A 68 -10.97 -14.02 -21.39
C GLY A 68 -11.02 -12.49 -21.43
N LEU A 69 -10.10 -11.85 -22.15
CA LEU A 69 -10.09 -10.39 -22.33
C LEU A 69 -11.22 -9.90 -23.24
N ASP A 70 -11.67 -10.74 -24.18
CA ASP A 70 -12.79 -10.43 -25.08
C ASP A 70 -14.10 -10.28 -24.29
N GLN A 71 -14.62 -9.05 -24.22
CA GLN A 71 -15.86 -8.73 -23.52
C GLN A 71 -17.00 -8.52 -24.51
N SER A 72 -18.14 -9.14 -24.25
CA SER A 72 -19.40 -8.78 -24.92
C SER A 72 -19.93 -7.45 -24.41
N ASP A 73 -20.80 -6.80 -25.19
CA ASP A 73 -21.47 -5.56 -24.78
C ASP A 73 -22.20 -5.71 -23.44
N ASP A 74 -22.86 -6.85 -23.20
CA ASP A 74 -23.49 -7.16 -21.91
C ASP A 74 -22.50 -7.18 -20.74
N ALA A 75 -21.28 -7.72 -20.96
CA ALA A 75 -20.26 -7.76 -19.91
C ALA A 75 -19.70 -6.36 -19.63
N VAL A 76 -19.56 -5.53 -20.67
CA VAL A 76 -19.20 -4.12 -20.53
C VAL A 76 -20.30 -3.35 -19.79
N ALA A 77 -21.57 -3.54 -20.16
CA ALA A 77 -22.70 -2.92 -19.48
C ALA A 77 -22.75 -3.28 -17.99
N TYR A 78 -22.53 -4.56 -17.64
CA TYR A 78 -22.49 -5.00 -16.25
C TYR A 78 -21.30 -4.42 -15.47
N ALA A 79 -20.14 -4.26 -16.11
CA ALA A 79 -19.02 -3.54 -15.52
C ALA A 79 -19.34 -2.05 -15.30
N LEU A 80 -20.10 -1.41 -16.20
CA LEU A 80 -20.56 -0.03 -16.02
C LEU A 80 -21.59 0.10 -14.88
N GLU A 81 -22.43 -0.91 -14.65
CA GLU A 81 -23.31 -0.97 -13.47
C GLU A 81 -22.50 -1.02 -12.16
N LEU A 82 -21.43 -1.81 -12.11
CA LEU A 82 -20.51 -1.81 -10.98
C LEU A 82 -19.85 -0.43 -10.79
N ALA A 83 -19.46 0.24 -11.87
CA ALA A 83 -18.92 1.60 -11.81
C ALA A 83 -19.93 2.61 -11.25
N GLU A 84 -21.20 2.54 -11.70
CA GLU A 84 -22.31 3.35 -11.16
C GLU A 84 -22.50 3.07 -9.67
N PHE A 85 -22.53 1.79 -9.26
CA PHE A 85 -22.61 1.42 -7.86
C PHE A 85 -21.50 2.08 -7.05
N ILE A 86 -20.23 1.89 -7.42
CA ILE A 86 -19.08 2.47 -6.70
C ILE A 86 -19.19 4.01 -6.65
N TYR A 87 -19.53 4.65 -7.76
CA TYR A 87 -19.69 6.11 -7.84
C TYR A 87 -20.81 6.62 -6.92
N SER A 88 -21.95 5.93 -6.88
CA SER A 88 -23.11 6.29 -6.05
C SER A 88 -22.80 6.13 -4.55
N GLN A 89 -22.02 5.11 -4.17
CA GLN A 89 -21.59 4.89 -2.79
C GLN A 89 -20.57 5.94 -2.35
N ALA A 90 -19.58 6.22 -3.19
CA ALA A 90 -18.62 7.28 -2.97
C ALA A 90 -19.30 8.65 -2.76
N SER A 91 -20.31 8.97 -3.58
CA SER A 91 -21.10 10.20 -3.45
C SER A 91 -21.89 10.29 -2.14
N GLN A 92 -22.16 9.16 -1.48
CA GLN A 92 -22.79 9.08 -0.15
C GLN A 92 -21.77 9.03 1.00
N GLY A 93 -20.50 9.30 0.72
CA GLY A 93 -19.43 9.29 1.74
C GLY A 93 -18.82 7.91 1.97
N ARG A 94 -19.20 6.88 1.19
CA ARG A 94 -18.64 5.53 1.30
C ARG A 94 -17.50 5.35 0.31
N TRP A 95 -16.31 5.77 0.73
CA TRP A 95 -15.12 5.77 -0.12
C TRP A 95 -14.35 4.45 -0.06
N LYS A 96 -14.80 3.47 0.73
CA LYS A 96 -14.10 2.20 0.93
C LYS A 96 -14.90 1.07 0.30
N ILE A 97 -14.27 0.33 -0.60
CA ILE A 97 -14.86 -0.81 -1.28
C ILE A 97 -14.17 -2.08 -0.80
N ALA A 98 -14.86 -2.85 0.04
CA ALA A 98 -14.41 -4.20 0.39
C ALA A 98 -14.64 -5.14 -0.80
N LEU A 99 -13.56 -5.65 -1.37
CA LEU A 99 -13.61 -6.54 -2.54
C LEU A 99 -13.38 -7.98 -2.10
N LEU A 100 -14.46 -8.76 -2.06
CA LEU A 100 -14.43 -10.18 -1.79
C LEU A 100 -14.28 -10.96 -3.09
N LEU A 101 -13.05 -11.38 -3.39
CA LEU A 101 -12.75 -12.31 -4.48
C LEU A 101 -12.92 -13.77 -4.04
N PRO A 102 -12.93 -14.76 -4.97
CA PRO A 102 -12.79 -16.17 -4.62
C PRO A 102 -11.62 -16.43 -3.68
N LEU A 103 -11.78 -17.36 -2.73
CA LEU A 103 -10.76 -17.65 -1.71
C LEU A 103 -9.41 -18.05 -2.34
N ALA A 104 -9.47 -18.75 -3.47
CA ALA A 104 -8.29 -19.14 -4.26
C ALA A 104 -7.51 -17.95 -4.86
N TRP A 105 -8.03 -16.73 -4.83
CA TRP A 105 -7.36 -15.52 -5.32
C TRP A 105 -6.97 -14.55 -4.21
N ARG A 106 -7.47 -14.76 -2.99
CA ARG A 106 -7.11 -13.95 -1.83
C ARG A 106 -5.72 -14.32 -1.30
N GLY A 107 -5.13 -13.36 -0.61
CA GLY A 107 -3.83 -13.51 0.05
C GLY A 107 -3.77 -14.73 0.96
N ARG A 108 -2.86 -15.66 0.67
CA ARG A 108 -2.58 -16.83 1.51
C ARG A 108 -1.12 -17.27 1.40
N TRP A 109 -0.70 -18.07 2.36
CA TRP A 109 0.56 -18.80 2.29
C TRP A 109 0.38 -20.10 1.52
N GLU A 110 1.25 -20.36 0.56
CA GLU A 110 1.29 -21.56 -0.26
C GLU A 110 2.75 -21.91 -0.52
N GLU A 111 3.17 -23.12 -0.12
CA GLU A 111 4.56 -23.61 -0.31
C GLU A 111 5.64 -22.68 0.28
N GLY A 112 5.34 -22.01 1.40
CA GLY A 112 6.26 -21.08 2.06
C GLY A 112 6.32 -19.69 1.42
N GLU A 113 5.43 -19.40 0.46
CA GLU A 113 5.33 -18.11 -0.22
C GLU A 113 3.94 -17.46 -0.06
N TRP A 114 3.91 -16.14 0.03
CA TRP A 114 2.67 -15.37 0.02
C TRP A 114 2.18 -15.16 -1.42
N ARG A 115 1.01 -15.71 -1.75
CA ARG A 115 0.33 -15.55 -3.05
C ARG A 115 -0.92 -14.70 -2.88
N ASP A 116 -1.07 -13.65 -3.67
CA ASP A 116 -2.18 -12.70 -3.55
C ASP A 116 -2.52 -12.01 -4.88
N THR A 117 -3.61 -12.44 -5.51
CA THR A 117 -4.10 -11.85 -6.76
C THR A 117 -4.85 -10.54 -6.51
N THR A 118 -5.35 -10.31 -5.28
CA THR A 118 -6.13 -9.11 -4.95
C THR A 118 -5.31 -7.83 -5.09
N GLN A 119 -3.98 -7.92 -4.94
CA GLN A 119 -3.06 -6.79 -5.09
C GLN A 119 -3.17 -6.13 -6.46
N TRP A 120 -3.42 -6.91 -7.53
CA TRP A 120 -3.59 -6.32 -8.86
C TRP A 120 -4.80 -5.40 -8.89
N PHE A 121 -5.96 -5.82 -8.36
CA PHE A 121 -7.18 -5.00 -8.35
C PHE A 121 -7.00 -3.73 -7.52
N LYS A 122 -6.38 -3.89 -6.34
CA LYS A 122 -6.02 -2.78 -5.47
C LYS A 122 -5.14 -1.78 -6.20
N GLN A 123 -4.02 -2.22 -6.76
CA GLN A 123 -3.09 -1.38 -7.51
C GLN A 123 -3.77 -0.71 -8.70
N HIS A 124 -4.54 -1.47 -9.48
CA HIS A 124 -5.20 -1.00 -10.68
C HIS A 124 -6.20 0.12 -10.40
N ILE A 125 -6.95 0.05 -9.31
CA ILE A 125 -7.93 1.06 -8.91
C ILE A 125 -7.26 2.21 -8.16
N GLU A 126 -6.50 1.92 -7.10
CA GLU A 126 -5.96 2.95 -6.19
C GLU A 126 -4.91 3.84 -6.88
N GLU A 127 -4.00 3.30 -7.70
CA GLU A 127 -3.06 4.16 -8.44
C GLU A 127 -3.76 5.05 -9.48
N SER A 128 -4.82 4.52 -10.09
CA SER A 128 -5.51 5.19 -11.18
C SER A 128 -6.42 6.30 -10.67
N LEU A 129 -7.13 6.03 -9.56
CA LEU A 129 -8.20 6.87 -9.03
C LEU A 129 -7.81 7.63 -7.75
N GLY A 130 -6.69 7.27 -7.09
CA GLY A 130 -6.16 7.90 -5.87
C GLY A 130 -5.52 9.27 -6.11
N LYS A 131 -6.15 10.10 -6.94
CA LYS A 131 -5.64 11.42 -7.35
C LYS A 131 -6.56 12.56 -6.93
N ILE A 132 -7.69 12.25 -6.31
CA ILE A 132 -8.71 13.24 -5.99
C ILE A 132 -8.49 13.75 -4.55
N PRO A 133 -8.14 15.04 -4.36
CA PRO A 133 -7.98 15.62 -3.03
C PRO A 133 -9.17 15.35 -2.12
N GLY A 134 -8.91 14.82 -0.93
CA GLY A 134 -9.91 14.54 0.10
C GLY A 134 -10.88 13.40 -0.22
N LYS A 135 -10.72 12.67 -1.34
CA LYS A 135 -11.58 11.53 -1.71
C LYS A 135 -10.73 10.27 -1.84
N LEU A 136 -10.78 9.45 -0.79
CA LEU A 136 -9.98 8.23 -0.65
C LEU A 136 -10.73 7.01 -1.19
N LEU A 137 -10.91 6.88 -2.52
CA LEU A 137 -11.49 5.63 -3.06
C LEU A 137 -10.53 4.46 -2.85
N LYS A 138 -10.80 3.64 -1.83
CA LYS A 138 -9.91 2.63 -1.29
C LYS A 138 -10.46 1.23 -1.55
N MET A 139 -9.60 0.32 -2.02
CA MET A 139 -9.92 -1.09 -2.20
C MET A 139 -9.45 -1.88 -0.98
N VAL A 140 -10.39 -2.41 -0.21
CA VAL A 140 -10.09 -3.22 0.98
C VAL A 140 -10.11 -4.69 0.59
N THR A 141 -8.93 -5.32 0.57
CA THR A 141 -8.77 -6.73 0.16
C THR A 141 -8.33 -7.65 1.29
N THR A 142 -8.11 -7.08 2.48
CA THR A 142 -7.61 -7.77 3.68
C THR A 142 -8.71 -8.31 4.59
N LEU A 143 -9.98 -7.94 4.35
CA LEU A 143 -11.10 -8.36 5.17
C LEU A 143 -11.63 -9.73 4.74
N ASP A 144 -11.92 -10.58 5.72
CA ASP A 144 -12.68 -11.80 5.55
C ASP A 144 -14.18 -11.60 5.81
N GLU A 145 -14.96 -12.66 5.58
CA GLU A 145 -16.41 -12.67 5.76
C GLU A 145 -16.83 -12.34 7.20
N ALA A 146 -16.14 -12.94 8.19
CA ALA A 146 -16.48 -12.76 9.60
C ALA A 146 -16.25 -11.30 10.04
N GLN A 147 -15.20 -10.67 9.53
CA GLN A 147 -14.84 -9.28 9.84
C GLN A 147 -15.82 -8.26 9.22
N LEU A 148 -16.39 -8.55 8.05
CA LEU A 148 -17.42 -7.71 7.42
C LEU A 148 -18.77 -7.82 8.14
N LEU A 149 -19.09 -9.00 8.64
CA LEU A 149 -20.33 -9.25 9.40
C LEU A 149 -20.23 -8.80 10.87
N ALA A 150 -19.02 -8.58 11.37
CA ALA A 150 -18.81 -8.10 12.74
C ALA A 150 -19.37 -6.68 12.95
N SER A 151 -19.99 -6.46 14.12
CA SER A 151 -20.52 -5.15 14.54
C SER A 151 -19.49 -4.38 15.38
N PRO A 152 -19.42 -3.03 15.29
CA PRO A 152 -20.13 -2.20 14.33
C PRO A 152 -19.50 -2.28 12.93
N GLN A 153 -20.32 -2.18 11.90
CA GLN A 153 -19.84 -2.10 10.52
C GLN A 153 -19.33 -0.68 10.22
N PRO A 154 -18.24 -0.51 9.45
CA PRO A 154 -17.76 0.81 9.07
C PRO A 154 -18.82 1.55 8.22
N ALA A 155 -19.20 2.77 8.64
CA ALA A 155 -20.26 3.54 7.98
C ALA A 155 -19.87 4.05 6.58
N ASP A 156 -18.58 4.11 6.28
CA ASP A 156 -17.99 4.63 5.05
C ASP A 156 -17.55 3.53 4.07
N MET A 157 -18.15 2.34 4.21
CA MET A 157 -17.82 1.15 3.43
C MET A 157 -18.99 0.62 2.60
N ALA A 158 -18.68 0.12 1.41
CA ALA A 158 -19.54 -0.72 0.60
C ALA A 158 -18.80 -2.02 0.25
N VAL A 159 -19.55 -3.05 -0.12
CA VAL A 159 -19.03 -4.40 -0.38
C VAL A 159 -19.31 -4.79 -1.83
N VAL A 160 -18.28 -5.32 -2.49
CA VAL A 160 -18.38 -5.97 -3.79
C VAL A 160 -17.99 -7.43 -3.62
N VAL A 161 -18.93 -8.34 -3.89
CA VAL A 161 -18.68 -9.79 -3.87
C VAL A 161 -18.55 -10.26 -5.30
N VAL A 162 -17.41 -10.84 -5.66
CA VAL A 162 -17.18 -11.42 -6.98
C VAL A 162 -17.40 -12.92 -6.92
N ARG A 163 -18.37 -13.40 -7.71
CA ARG A 163 -18.67 -14.82 -7.87
C ARG A 163 -18.17 -15.32 -9.20
N VAL A 164 -17.50 -16.47 -9.18
CA VAL A 164 -16.86 -17.05 -10.37
C VAL A 164 -17.19 -18.52 -10.48
N GLY A 165 -18.34 -18.86 -11.07
CA GLY A 165 -18.75 -20.24 -11.37
C GLY A 165 -18.35 -21.26 -10.27
N ALA A 166 -17.55 -22.26 -10.63
CA ALA A 166 -17.08 -23.31 -9.71
C ALA A 166 -15.91 -22.91 -8.79
N VAL A 167 -15.34 -21.71 -8.95
CA VAL A 167 -14.27 -21.18 -8.09
C VAL A 167 -14.95 -20.42 -6.96
N SER A 168 -15.41 -21.16 -5.95
CA SER A 168 -16.30 -20.60 -4.93
C SER A 168 -15.60 -19.65 -3.97
N VAL A 169 -16.33 -18.61 -3.54
CA VAL A 169 -16.21 -18.11 -2.18
C VAL A 169 -16.98 -19.12 -1.31
N ARG A 170 -16.53 -19.39 -0.09
CA ARG A 170 -17.15 -20.39 0.78
C ARG A 170 -18.67 -20.15 0.87
N ASP A 171 -19.48 -21.16 0.54
CA ASP A 171 -20.96 -21.16 0.57
C ASP A 171 -21.61 -19.81 0.17
N ASP A 172 -21.39 -19.40 -1.09
CA ASP A 172 -21.72 -18.09 -1.67
C ASP A 172 -23.11 -17.52 -1.33
N ALA A 173 -24.11 -18.38 -1.16
CA ALA A 173 -25.49 -17.98 -0.88
C ALA A 173 -25.67 -17.49 0.57
N SER A 174 -25.09 -18.18 1.55
CA SER A 174 -25.24 -17.82 2.97
C SER A 174 -24.51 -16.52 3.29
N LEU A 175 -23.31 -16.33 2.74
CA LEU A 175 -22.56 -15.08 2.88
C LEU A 175 -23.33 -13.88 2.30
N THR A 176 -23.90 -14.05 1.11
CA THR A 176 -24.62 -12.95 0.44
C THR A 176 -25.91 -12.60 1.17
N SER A 177 -26.61 -13.61 1.71
CA SER A 177 -27.77 -13.37 2.59
C SER A 177 -27.36 -12.63 3.86
N ALA A 178 -26.28 -13.06 4.52
CA ALA A 178 -25.79 -12.40 5.72
C ALA A 178 -25.35 -10.94 5.45
N LEU A 179 -24.72 -10.68 4.30
CA LEU A 179 -24.33 -9.33 3.89
C LEU A 179 -25.52 -8.47 3.49
N SER A 180 -26.56 -9.03 2.86
CA SER A 180 -27.78 -8.28 2.51
C SER A 180 -28.66 -7.97 3.71
N GLU A 181 -28.62 -8.82 4.75
CA GLU A 181 -29.19 -8.54 6.07
C GLU A 181 -28.39 -7.48 6.84
N SER A 182 -27.13 -7.31 6.48
CA SER A 182 -26.28 -6.26 7.01
C SER A 182 -26.64 -4.89 6.43
N ARG A 183 -26.26 -3.80 7.10
CA ARG A 183 -26.55 -2.43 6.62
C ARG A 183 -25.54 -1.95 5.57
N LEU A 184 -24.59 -2.80 5.16
CA LEU A 184 -23.59 -2.46 4.16
C LEU A 184 -24.20 -2.53 2.76
N PRO A 185 -24.04 -1.48 1.94
CA PRO A 185 -24.37 -1.55 0.52
C PRO A 185 -23.57 -2.67 -0.15
N LEU A 186 -24.27 -3.51 -0.89
CA LEU A 186 -23.72 -4.73 -1.49
C LEU A 186 -23.96 -4.73 -3.00
N PHE A 187 -22.90 -5.03 -3.76
CA PHE A 187 -22.99 -5.40 -5.17
C PHE A 187 -22.42 -6.80 -5.36
N VAL A 188 -23.19 -7.69 -5.98
CA VAL A 188 -22.71 -9.02 -6.36
C VAL A 188 -22.36 -8.98 -7.84
N PHE A 189 -21.09 -9.18 -8.15
CA PHE A 189 -20.57 -9.24 -9.51
C PHE A 189 -20.38 -10.71 -9.92
N GLU A 190 -21.30 -11.24 -10.71
CA GLU A 190 -21.30 -12.64 -11.12
C GLU A 190 -20.68 -12.83 -12.50
N LEU A 191 -19.53 -13.51 -12.55
CA LEU A 191 -18.98 -14.02 -13.81
C LEU A 191 -19.68 -15.33 -14.16
N ALA A 192 -20.44 -15.29 -15.26
CA ALA A 192 -21.32 -16.37 -15.72
C ALA A 192 -20.74 -17.78 -15.51
N THR A 193 -21.59 -18.70 -15.03
CA THR A 193 -21.28 -20.10 -14.68
C THR A 193 -20.60 -20.93 -15.78
N ARG A 194 -20.61 -20.46 -17.04
CA ARG A 194 -19.98 -21.11 -18.20
C ARG A 194 -18.55 -20.65 -18.48
N CYS A 195 -18.04 -19.69 -17.72
CA CYS A 195 -16.67 -19.21 -17.87
C CYS A 195 -15.71 -20.30 -17.35
N ARG A 196 -14.77 -20.77 -18.19
CA ARG A 196 -13.71 -21.68 -17.70
C ARG A 196 -12.87 -20.94 -16.65
N PRO A 197 -12.40 -21.61 -15.59
CA PRO A 197 -11.54 -20.96 -14.60
C PRO A 197 -10.33 -20.23 -15.21
N SER A 198 -9.76 -20.78 -16.29
CA SER A 198 -8.61 -20.20 -17.03
C SER A 198 -8.90 -18.85 -17.67
N VAL A 199 -10.17 -18.51 -17.94
CA VAL A 199 -10.57 -17.27 -18.61
C VAL A 199 -11.24 -16.26 -17.66
N ALA A 200 -11.57 -16.68 -16.44
CA ALA A 200 -12.33 -15.85 -15.51
C ALA A 200 -11.53 -14.66 -14.95
N LEU A 201 -10.28 -14.89 -14.56
CA LEU A 201 -9.41 -13.83 -14.05
C LEU A 201 -9.16 -12.72 -15.08
N PRO A 202 -8.69 -12.99 -16.32
CA PRO A 202 -8.51 -11.93 -17.32
C PRO A 202 -9.81 -11.20 -17.65
N LYS A 203 -10.95 -11.91 -17.65
CA LYS A 203 -12.27 -11.30 -17.81
C LYS A 203 -12.60 -10.30 -16.70
N LEU A 204 -12.35 -10.68 -15.45
CA LEU A 204 -12.53 -9.79 -14.30
C LEU A 204 -11.58 -8.59 -14.36
N MET A 205 -10.31 -8.81 -14.71
CA MET A 205 -9.31 -7.74 -14.84
C MET A 205 -9.73 -6.73 -15.92
N HIS A 206 -10.27 -7.20 -17.04
CA HIS A 206 -10.80 -6.33 -18.07
C HIS A 206 -12.07 -5.58 -17.62
N ALA A 207 -13.00 -6.24 -16.92
CA ALA A 207 -14.17 -5.57 -16.33
C ALA A 207 -13.77 -4.44 -15.37
N PHE A 208 -12.79 -4.68 -14.48
CA PHE A 208 -12.26 -3.64 -13.59
C PHE A 208 -11.52 -2.52 -14.32
N THR A 209 -10.97 -2.81 -15.51
CA THR A 209 -10.42 -1.78 -16.40
C THR A 209 -11.51 -0.86 -16.92
N VAL A 210 -12.65 -1.39 -17.35
CA VAL A 210 -13.84 -0.61 -17.73
C VAL A 210 -14.34 0.23 -16.55
N VAL A 211 -14.51 -0.39 -15.37
CA VAL A 211 -14.93 0.30 -14.14
C VAL A 211 -14.04 1.49 -13.84
N LYS A 212 -12.72 1.30 -13.85
CA LYS A 212 -11.74 2.35 -13.61
C LYS A 212 -11.90 3.52 -14.60
N PHE A 213 -12.00 3.25 -15.89
CA PHE A 213 -12.11 4.31 -16.90
C PHE A 213 -13.41 5.08 -16.77
N GLU A 214 -14.53 4.41 -16.48
CA GLU A 214 -15.81 5.07 -16.26
C GLU A 214 -15.78 5.95 -15.00
N LEU A 215 -15.21 5.46 -13.89
CA LEU A 215 -15.03 6.27 -12.69
C LEU A 215 -14.16 7.50 -12.96
N ALA A 216 -13.03 7.33 -13.64
CA ALA A 216 -12.15 8.44 -14.01
C ALA A 216 -12.85 9.46 -14.91
N ARG A 217 -13.67 9.01 -15.88
CA ARG A 217 -14.50 9.87 -16.72
C ARG A 217 -15.49 10.70 -15.90
N ARG A 218 -16.18 10.07 -14.93
CA ARG A 218 -17.15 10.75 -14.05
C ARG A 218 -16.51 11.76 -13.12
N TYR A 219 -15.31 11.47 -12.64
CA TYR A 219 -14.57 12.38 -11.77
C TYR A 219 -13.71 13.40 -12.53
N GLY A 220 -13.58 13.27 -13.85
CA GLY A 220 -12.90 14.22 -14.72
C GLY A 220 -11.38 14.20 -14.62
N PHE A 221 -10.74 13.03 -14.50
CA PHE A 221 -9.27 12.93 -14.44
C PHE A 221 -8.67 11.82 -15.30
N CYS A 222 -7.35 11.84 -15.45
CA CYS A 222 -6.59 10.85 -16.20
C CYS A 222 -6.44 9.54 -15.41
N ALA A 223 -6.95 8.42 -15.95
CA ALA A 223 -6.83 7.11 -15.31
C ALA A 223 -5.45 6.44 -15.52
N VAL A 224 -4.60 6.98 -16.41
CA VAL A 224 -3.39 6.29 -16.91
C VAL A 224 -2.07 6.90 -16.41
N ASP A 225 -2.07 8.12 -15.86
CA ASP A 225 -0.90 8.69 -15.19
C ASP A 225 -0.80 8.25 -13.71
N GLN A 226 0.26 8.66 -13.01
CA GLN A 226 0.49 8.36 -11.58
C GLN A 226 1.44 9.36 -10.91
N PRO A 227 1.21 10.69 -11.03
CA PRO A 227 2.18 11.68 -10.57
C PRO A 227 2.66 11.55 -9.10
N PRO A 228 1.84 11.14 -8.11
CA PRO A 228 2.27 11.05 -6.72
C PRO A 228 3.47 10.14 -6.46
N VAL A 229 3.67 9.11 -7.27
CA VAL A 229 4.73 8.11 -7.05
C VAL A 229 6.11 8.68 -7.38
N GLU A 230 6.19 9.72 -8.20
CA GLU A 230 7.45 10.32 -8.60
C GLU A 230 8.09 11.14 -7.48
N THR A 231 7.31 11.62 -6.50
CA THR A 231 7.83 12.34 -5.33
C THR A 231 8.81 11.50 -4.53
N TYR A 232 8.44 10.29 -4.12
CA TYR A 232 9.36 9.44 -3.35
C TYR A 232 10.58 9.05 -4.19
N LYS A 233 10.40 8.75 -5.49
CA LYS A 233 11.51 8.40 -6.39
C LYS A 233 12.51 9.54 -6.53
N ARG A 234 12.03 10.77 -6.66
CA ARG A 234 12.87 11.98 -6.69
C ARG A 234 13.65 12.15 -5.39
N LEU A 235 13.00 11.94 -4.23
CA LEU A 235 13.68 11.96 -2.93
C LEU A 235 14.77 10.88 -2.83
N VAL A 236 14.47 9.63 -3.24
CA VAL A 236 15.48 8.56 -3.29
C VAL A 236 16.63 8.92 -4.23
N ALA A 237 16.33 9.46 -5.41
CA ALA A 237 17.36 9.86 -6.38
C ALA A 237 18.26 10.97 -5.83
N LYS A 238 17.67 11.98 -5.17
CA LYS A 238 18.38 13.06 -4.49
C LYS A 238 19.31 12.52 -3.40
N MET A 239 18.79 11.70 -2.50
CA MET A 239 19.58 11.04 -1.44
C MET A 239 20.79 10.29 -2.01
N ARG A 240 20.62 9.60 -3.14
CA ARG A 240 21.72 8.87 -3.81
C ARG A 240 22.72 9.78 -4.51
N SER A 241 22.28 10.92 -5.02
CA SER A 241 23.12 11.83 -5.78
C SER A 241 24.02 12.70 -4.92
N GLU A 242 23.61 13.01 -3.68
CA GLU A 242 24.24 14.08 -2.91
C GLU A 242 25.36 13.68 -1.97
N THR A 243 25.44 12.45 -1.48
CA THR A 243 26.63 11.90 -0.78
C THR A 243 26.32 10.48 -0.29
N GLY A 244 27.32 9.59 -0.30
CA GLY A 244 27.18 8.13 -0.11
C GLY A 244 26.81 7.61 1.29
N ALA A 245 25.82 8.21 1.96
CA ALA A 245 25.10 7.62 3.08
C ALA A 245 23.79 8.40 3.36
N VAL A 246 22.72 7.68 3.73
CA VAL A 246 21.47 8.28 4.23
C VAL A 246 21.72 9.29 5.35
N ASP A 247 22.71 9.01 6.20
CA ASP A 247 23.06 9.84 7.35
C ASP A 247 23.51 11.24 6.96
N GLY A 248 24.20 11.40 5.83
CA GLY A 248 24.61 12.71 5.31
C GLY A 248 23.39 13.56 4.93
N PHE A 249 22.45 12.95 4.22
CA PHE A 249 21.20 13.59 3.84
C PHE A 249 20.35 13.94 5.08
N VAL A 250 20.15 12.98 6.00
CA VAL A 250 19.41 13.20 7.26
C VAL A 250 20.07 14.28 8.12
N LYS A 251 21.39 14.30 8.21
CA LYS A 251 22.13 15.30 9.00
C LYS A 251 22.01 16.69 8.40
N ALA A 252 22.18 16.84 7.09
CA ALA A 252 22.00 18.11 6.39
C ALA A 252 20.54 18.58 6.46
N LEU A 253 19.58 17.64 6.44
CA LEU A 253 18.16 17.90 6.64
C LEU A 253 17.90 18.45 8.05
N ARG A 254 18.42 17.81 9.11
CA ARG A 254 18.31 18.30 10.49
C ARG A 254 18.99 19.65 10.72
N ALA A 255 20.11 19.90 10.07
CA ALA A 255 20.84 21.16 10.17
C ALA A 255 20.10 22.33 9.49
N GLY A 256 19.07 22.04 8.70
CA GLY A 256 18.37 23.04 7.88
C GLY A 256 19.13 23.42 6.60
N ASP A 257 20.27 22.78 6.33
CA ASP A 257 21.18 23.11 5.22
C ASP A 257 20.58 22.80 3.84
N LEU A 258 19.61 21.88 3.77
CA LEU A 258 18.92 21.48 2.54
C LEU A 258 17.66 22.30 2.22
N LEU A 259 17.29 23.26 3.07
CA LEU A 259 16.09 24.08 2.89
C LEU A 259 16.45 25.41 2.22
N SER A 260 15.69 25.78 1.19
CA SER A 260 15.84 27.10 0.58
C SER A 260 15.32 28.19 1.51
N SER A 261 15.91 29.39 1.42
CA SER A 261 15.52 30.56 2.24
C SER A 261 14.04 30.98 2.12
N ARG A 262 13.29 30.41 1.17
CA ARG A 262 11.85 30.59 0.97
C ARG A 262 10.99 29.60 1.75
N ALA A 263 11.54 28.48 2.22
CA ALA A 263 10.93 27.64 3.25
C ALA A 263 11.16 28.31 4.61
N SER A 264 10.39 29.37 4.89
CA SER A 264 10.52 30.20 6.09
C SER A 264 10.62 29.35 7.37
N SER A 265 11.77 29.36 8.03
CA SER A 265 12.01 29.01 9.45
C SER A 265 11.38 27.72 10.03
N ALA A 266 10.79 26.85 9.23
CA ALA A 266 10.11 25.66 9.67
C ALA A 266 11.16 24.56 9.85
N ALA A 267 11.62 24.38 11.08
CA ALA A 267 12.31 23.18 11.49
C ALA A 267 11.55 21.95 10.98
N ILE A 268 12.27 21.01 10.37
CA ILE A 268 11.66 19.87 9.70
C ILE A 268 10.89 19.04 10.71
N ASP A 269 9.60 18.78 10.41
CA ASP A 269 8.71 17.88 11.14
C ASP A 269 9.16 16.40 11.14
N LEU A 270 10.30 16.08 10.53
CA LEU A 270 10.93 14.81 10.80
C LEU A 270 11.75 14.90 12.07
N CYS A 271 11.15 14.48 13.18
CA CYS A 271 11.93 13.92 14.28
C CYS A 271 12.56 12.61 13.79
N VAL A 272 13.59 12.68 12.93
CA VAL A 272 14.49 11.55 12.73
C VAL A 272 15.32 11.50 14.01
N PRO A 273 15.28 10.42 14.80
CA PRO A 273 16.10 10.27 16.00
C PRO A 273 17.58 10.33 15.62
N ALA A 274 18.39 11.15 16.27
CA ALA A 274 19.84 11.00 16.20
C ALA A 274 20.24 9.59 16.64
N GLU A 275 21.43 9.09 16.30
CA GLU A 275 21.90 7.79 16.83
C GLU A 275 21.86 7.75 18.37
N SER A 276 21.93 8.93 19.02
CA SER A 276 21.78 9.13 20.46
C SER A 276 20.35 9.03 21.01
N ASP A 277 19.34 8.96 20.14
CA ASP A 277 17.92 8.90 20.49
C ASP A 277 17.37 7.46 20.40
N GLN A 278 18.25 6.46 20.46
CA GLN A 278 17.87 5.07 20.63
C GLN A 278 17.13 4.89 21.95
N PHE A 279 15.97 4.25 21.88
CA PHE A 279 15.33 3.73 23.08
C PHE A 279 16.21 2.64 23.67
N ALA A 280 16.15 2.45 24.99
CA ALA A 280 17.05 1.55 25.71
C ALA A 280 17.04 0.08 25.21
N ASP A 281 16.03 -0.29 24.44
CA ASP A 281 15.82 -1.61 23.82
C ASP A 281 16.34 -1.72 22.37
N GLY A 282 17.02 -0.69 21.85
CA GLY A 282 17.58 -0.66 20.49
C GLY A 282 16.58 -0.32 19.39
N TRP A 283 15.36 0.09 19.74
CA TRP A 283 14.36 0.58 18.80
C TRP A 283 14.59 2.06 18.52
N GLN A 284 14.20 2.52 17.32
CA GLN A 284 14.21 3.94 16.98
C GLN A 284 12.89 4.29 16.30
N LEU A 285 12.23 5.36 16.74
CA LEU A 285 10.99 5.82 16.15
C LEU A 285 11.21 7.20 15.56
N SER A 286 11.17 7.30 14.24
CA SER A 286 11.04 8.57 13.55
C SER A 286 9.59 8.85 13.24
N PHE A 287 9.21 10.12 13.29
CA PHE A 287 7.91 10.58 12.84
C PHE A 287 8.13 11.58 11.71
N GLY A 288 7.32 11.49 10.66
CA GLY A 288 7.24 12.46 9.58
C GLY A 288 5.79 12.89 9.39
N GLY A 289 5.54 14.18 9.46
CA GLY A 289 4.25 14.76 9.13
C GLY A 289 4.06 16.09 9.83
N ALA A 290 3.49 17.06 9.13
CA ALA A 290 2.90 18.20 9.82
C ALA A 290 1.81 17.64 10.71
N LEU A 291 1.97 17.74 12.02
CA LEU A 291 0.82 17.70 12.89
C LEU A 291 0.09 19.07 12.78
N GLY A 292 -0.23 19.51 11.56
CA GLY A 292 -0.77 20.84 11.22
C GLY A 292 0.23 21.67 10.41
N GLY A 293 -0.26 22.57 9.55
CA GLY A 293 0.56 23.41 8.65
C GLY A 293 1.61 24.31 9.32
N ASP A 294 1.70 24.28 10.64
CA ASP A 294 2.79 24.82 11.47
C ASP A 294 3.43 23.66 12.26
N ALA A 295 4.71 23.38 11.97
CA ALA A 295 5.49 22.32 12.58
C ALA A 295 5.50 22.37 14.12
N HIS A 296 5.50 23.57 14.68
CA HIS A 296 5.49 23.78 16.13
C HIS A 296 4.13 23.44 16.75
N ALA A 297 3.04 23.78 16.06
CA ALA A 297 1.69 23.43 16.50
C ALA A 297 1.53 21.90 16.60
N GLY A 298 2.14 21.18 15.67
CA GLY A 298 2.04 19.76 15.62
C GLY A 298 2.72 18.98 16.74
N SER A 299 3.98 19.30 17.00
CA SER A 299 4.71 18.71 18.13
C SER A 299 4.05 19.06 19.47
N ALA A 300 3.54 20.30 19.61
CA ALA A 300 2.80 20.73 20.79
C ALA A 300 1.49 19.95 20.97
N GLU A 301 0.76 19.67 19.89
CA GLU A 301 -0.46 18.85 19.95
C GLU A 301 -0.18 17.40 20.38
N LEU A 302 0.88 16.79 19.88
CA LEU A 302 1.28 15.44 20.32
C LEU A 302 1.70 15.45 21.78
N ALA A 303 2.53 16.41 22.20
CA ALA A 303 2.93 16.55 23.60
C ALA A 303 1.71 16.74 24.52
N ALA A 304 0.73 17.57 24.12
CA ALA A 304 -0.51 17.78 24.87
C ALA A 304 -1.38 16.52 24.91
N GLU A 305 -1.46 15.74 23.82
CA GLU A 305 -2.15 14.45 23.80
C GLU A 305 -1.44 13.47 24.75
N MET A 306 -0.11 13.36 24.69
CA MET A 306 0.66 12.48 25.57
C MET A 306 0.50 12.85 27.04
N GLN A 307 0.60 14.14 27.37
CA GLN A 307 0.40 14.63 28.74
C GLN A 307 -1.02 14.32 29.24
N ARG A 308 -2.05 14.51 28.41
CA ARG A 308 -3.45 14.23 28.77
C ARG A 308 -3.69 12.77 29.17
N HIS A 309 -2.94 11.85 28.58
CA HIS A 309 -3.07 10.41 28.82
C HIS A 309 -1.93 9.84 29.66
N SER A 310 -1.13 10.70 30.31
CA SER A 310 0.02 10.31 31.15
C SER A 310 0.99 9.38 30.43
N LEU A 311 1.24 9.62 29.14
CA LEU A 311 2.13 8.85 28.29
C LEU A 311 3.57 9.35 28.43
N ASP A 312 4.51 8.42 28.45
CA ASP A 312 5.94 8.69 28.65
C ASP A 312 6.65 8.86 27.31
N ALA A 313 7.08 10.09 27.00
CA ALA A 313 7.79 10.40 25.76
C ALA A 313 9.14 9.68 25.61
N SER A 314 9.70 9.16 26.72
CA SER A 314 10.92 8.34 26.68
C SER A 314 10.66 6.88 26.28
N LYS A 315 9.40 6.50 26.00
CA LYS A 315 9.01 5.16 25.53
C LYS A 315 8.34 5.26 24.16
N TRP A 316 8.94 4.64 23.15
CA TRP A 316 8.40 4.71 21.79
C TRP A 316 6.99 4.14 21.66
N GLN A 317 6.63 3.15 22.50
CA GLN A 317 5.28 2.58 22.52
C GLN A 317 4.26 3.64 22.96
N ASP A 318 4.61 4.51 23.90
CA ASP A 318 3.77 5.59 24.39
C ASP A 318 3.66 6.73 23.37
N VAL A 319 4.75 7.03 22.66
CA VAL A 319 4.72 7.92 21.49
C VAL A 319 3.78 7.37 20.41
N LEU A 320 3.85 6.07 20.11
CA LEU A 320 2.97 5.41 19.14
C LEU A 320 1.50 5.52 19.56
N VAL A 321 1.19 5.34 20.85
CA VAL A 321 -0.15 5.56 21.41
C VAL A 321 -0.60 7.00 21.21
N GLY A 322 0.25 7.97 21.56
CA GLY A 322 -0.02 9.40 21.41
C GLY A 322 -0.35 9.78 19.95
N VAL A 323 0.42 9.26 18.99
CA VAL A 323 0.20 9.50 17.56
C VAL A 323 -1.13 8.92 17.10
N HIS A 324 -1.50 7.71 17.50
CA HIS A 324 -2.81 7.12 17.14
C HIS A 324 -3.98 7.89 17.77
N LEU A 325 -3.85 8.34 19.02
CA LEU A 325 -4.86 9.17 19.69
C LEU A 325 -5.06 10.50 18.95
N LEU A 326 -3.97 11.13 18.53
CA LEU A 326 -3.97 12.37 17.78
C LEU A 326 -4.57 12.19 16.39
N ALA A 327 -4.14 11.17 15.65
CA ALA A 327 -4.68 10.83 14.34
C ALA A 327 -6.19 10.57 14.40
N THR A 328 -6.63 9.79 15.40
CA THR A 328 -8.05 9.51 15.62
C THR A 328 -8.83 10.78 15.97
N ARG A 329 -8.27 11.67 16.77
CA ARG A 329 -8.89 12.96 17.12
C ARG A 329 -9.08 13.85 15.88
N ARG A 330 -8.13 13.83 14.94
CA ARG A 330 -8.16 14.66 13.73
C ARG A 330 -9.08 14.14 12.65
N HIS A 331 -9.03 12.84 12.40
CA HIS A 331 -9.64 12.24 11.22
C HIS A 331 -10.90 11.43 11.53
N GLY A 332 -11.18 11.14 12.80
CA GLY A 332 -12.38 10.42 13.22
C GLY A 332 -12.50 9.05 12.54
N CYS A 333 -13.69 8.77 11.97
CA CYS A 333 -13.98 7.52 11.25
C CYS A 333 -13.30 7.42 9.87
N GLY A 334 -12.82 8.54 9.32
CA GLY A 334 -12.12 8.56 8.02
C GLY A 334 -10.66 8.10 8.09
N LEU A 335 -10.12 7.90 9.30
CA LEU A 335 -8.73 7.46 9.46
C LEU A 335 -8.54 6.03 8.94
N TYR A 336 -7.52 5.83 8.12
CA TYR A 336 -7.11 4.53 7.59
C TYR A 336 -5.64 4.24 7.96
N GLY A 337 -5.31 2.98 8.19
CA GLY A 337 -3.98 2.55 8.61
C GLY A 337 -3.18 1.90 7.51
N GLU A 338 -1.86 2.00 7.58
CA GLU A 338 -0.99 1.26 6.67
C GLU A 338 0.28 0.79 7.35
N TYR A 339 0.61 -0.48 7.18
CA TYR A 339 1.86 -1.06 7.63
C TYR A 339 2.73 -1.39 6.42
N ILE A 340 3.93 -0.84 6.37
CA ILE A 340 4.88 -1.11 5.28
C ILE A 340 6.14 -1.69 5.88
N TYR A 341 6.49 -2.94 5.54
CA TYR A 341 7.76 -3.51 5.98
C TYR A 341 8.81 -3.43 4.88
N TYR A 342 9.94 -2.79 5.17
CA TYR A 342 11.11 -2.72 4.28
C TYR A 342 11.97 -3.96 4.52
N GLY A 343 11.57 -5.06 3.90
CA GLY A 343 12.25 -6.36 4.00
C GLY A 343 11.37 -7.50 3.46
N ASN A 344 11.63 -8.72 3.90
CA ASN A 344 10.83 -9.90 3.53
C ASN A 344 9.42 -9.91 4.17
N LEU A 345 8.35 -9.88 3.36
CA LEU A 345 6.99 -10.27 3.78
C LEU A 345 6.36 -11.30 2.84
N SER A 346 7.18 -12.00 2.05
CA SER A 346 6.68 -12.88 0.99
C SER A 346 7.16 -14.31 1.08
N GLN A 347 8.29 -14.60 1.72
CA GLN A 347 8.88 -15.94 1.71
C GLN A 347 9.44 -16.33 3.08
N GLY A 348 9.24 -17.57 3.53
CA GLY A 348 9.84 -18.07 4.77
C GLY A 348 9.09 -17.74 6.06
N ASP A 349 9.45 -18.48 7.11
CA ASP A 349 8.74 -18.48 8.40
C ASP A 349 8.78 -17.12 9.10
N GLU A 350 9.88 -16.38 8.99
CA GLU A 350 10.02 -15.06 9.60
C GLU A 350 9.08 -14.04 8.93
N ALA A 351 8.94 -14.12 7.62
CA ALA A 351 8.05 -13.26 6.84
C ALA A 351 6.58 -13.62 7.14
N GLN A 352 6.27 -14.92 7.26
CA GLN A 352 4.95 -15.40 7.66
C GLN A 352 4.57 -14.94 9.06
N ALA A 353 5.47 -15.09 10.03
CA ALA A 353 5.22 -14.66 11.41
C ALA A 353 4.97 -13.15 11.50
N LEU A 354 5.79 -12.33 10.80
CA LEU A 354 5.59 -10.88 10.81
C LEU A 354 4.33 -10.45 10.07
N ARG A 355 4.05 -11.00 8.87
CA ARG A 355 2.80 -10.70 8.15
C ARG A 355 1.58 -11.08 8.98
N THR A 356 1.60 -12.26 9.61
CA THR A 356 0.52 -12.73 10.48
C THR A 356 0.28 -11.76 11.62
N LEU A 357 1.35 -11.35 12.32
CA LEU A 357 1.27 -10.35 13.39
C LEU A 357 0.67 -9.03 12.91
N LEU A 358 1.15 -8.48 11.79
CA LEU A 358 0.65 -7.20 11.28
C LEU A 358 -0.81 -7.28 10.84
N VAL A 359 -1.24 -8.41 10.26
CA VAL A 359 -2.64 -8.63 9.89
C VAL A 359 -3.51 -8.83 11.13
N SER A 360 -3.10 -9.69 12.08
CA SER A 360 -3.92 -10.02 13.25
C SER A 360 -3.94 -8.91 14.30
N GLU A 361 -2.79 -8.43 14.74
CA GLU A 361 -2.68 -7.44 15.82
C GLU A 361 -2.86 -6.01 15.30
N GLY A 362 -2.26 -5.71 14.13
CA GLY A 362 -2.36 -4.40 13.51
C GLY A 362 -3.71 -4.20 12.83
N ALA A 363 -3.88 -4.77 11.64
CA ALA A 363 -5.05 -4.52 10.80
C ALA A 363 -6.37 -4.97 11.45
N HIS A 364 -6.38 -6.13 12.11
CA HIS A 364 -7.60 -6.65 12.71
C HIS A 364 -7.84 -6.10 14.12
N MET A 365 -7.02 -6.42 15.12
CA MET A 365 -7.31 -6.04 16.51
C MET A 365 -7.32 -4.53 16.73
N LEU A 366 -6.28 -3.83 16.28
CA LEU A 366 -6.19 -2.37 16.44
C LEU A 366 -7.12 -1.63 15.48
N TRP A 367 -6.97 -1.80 14.16
CA TRP A 367 -7.73 -0.97 13.22
C TRP A 367 -9.20 -1.35 13.14
N ARG A 368 -9.51 -2.63 12.96
CA ARG A 368 -10.90 -3.07 12.84
C ARG A 368 -11.61 -3.15 14.19
N GLY A 369 -11.01 -3.83 15.17
CA GLY A 369 -11.62 -4.08 16.48
C GLY A 369 -11.70 -2.84 17.36
N THR A 370 -10.67 -1.99 17.34
CA THR A 370 -10.62 -0.80 18.21
C THR A 370 -11.07 0.47 17.51
N LEU A 371 -10.53 0.73 16.31
CA LEU A 371 -10.80 1.98 15.60
C LEU A 371 -12.08 1.94 14.75
N GLY A 372 -12.61 0.75 14.44
CA GLY A 372 -13.74 0.61 13.53
C GLY A 372 -13.38 0.95 12.08
N SER A 373 -12.09 0.83 11.74
CA SER A 373 -11.53 1.10 10.42
C SER A 373 -10.74 -0.13 9.94
N PHE A 374 -9.76 0.03 9.07
CA PHE A 374 -8.91 -1.06 8.57
C PHE A 374 -7.52 -0.54 8.27
N ALA A 375 -6.59 -1.49 8.08
CA ALA A 375 -5.27 -1.19 7.59
C ALA A 375 -4.81 -2.22 6.57
N ASP A 376 -3.96 -1.79 5.65
CA ASP A 376 -3.26 -2.71 4.76
C ASP A 376 -1.88 -3.05 5.30
N VAL A 377 -1.39 -4.22 4.87
CA VAL A 377 -0.04 -4.70 5.13
C VAL A 377 0.68 -4.87 3.81
N GLY A 378 1.63 -3.97 3.54
CA GLY A 378 2.44 -3.92 2.34
C GLY A 378 3.92 -4.21 2.61
N LYS A 379 4.67 -4.43 1.53
CA LYS A 379 6.14 -4.57 1.55
C LYS A 379 6.80 -3.43 0.78
N GLY A 380 7.94 -2.94 1.27
CA GLY A 380 8.90 -2.13 0.51
C GLY A 380 9.91 -3.02 -0.22
N PRO A 381 10.98 -2.47 -0.83
CA PRO A 381 11.35 -1.04 -0.90
C PRO A 381 10.63 -0.27 -2.02
N ALA A 382 10.01 -0.97 -2.97
CA ALA A 382 9.00 -0.36 -3.82
C ALA A 382 7.72 -0.25 -2.98
N VAL A 383 7.52 0.91 -2.34
CA VAL A 383 6.22 1.21 -1.73
C VAL A 383 5.16 1.03 -2.80
N GLY A 384 4.06 0.36 -2.46
CA GLY A 384 2.93 0.27 -3.37
C GLY A 384 2.60 1.66 -3.87
N HIS A 385 2.64 1.90 -5.17
CA HIS A 385 2.28 3.19 -5.75
C HIS A 385 0.89 3.66 -5.28
N SER A 386 0.00 2.72 -4.96
CA SER A 386 -1.29 2.97 -4.32
C SER A 386 -1.17 3.67 -2.97
N THR A 387 -0.24 3.25 -2.11
CA THR A 387 0.08 3.91 -0.82
C THR A 387 0.41 5.39 -1.00
N HIS A 388 1.24 5.73 -2.00
CA HIS A 388 1.60 7.12 -2.27
C HIS A 388 0.45 7.93 -2.88
N ALA A 389 -0.36 7.30 -3.74
CA ALA A 389 -1.54 7.94 -4.29
C ALA A 389 -2.54 8.29 -3.15
N MET A 390 -2.78 7.36 -2.23
CA MET A 390 -3.77 7.51 -1.16
C MET A 390 -3.28 8.37 0.00
N GLY A 391 -2.03 8.20 0.45
CA GLY A 391 -1.46 8.94 1.58
C GLY A 391 -1.47 10.45 1.39
N LYS A 392 -1.33 10.92 0.14
CA LYS A 392 -1.42 12.35 -0.20
C LYS A 392 -2.84 12.91 -0.14
N GLN A 393 -3.87 12.07 -0.17
CA GLN A 393 -5.27 12.52 -0.09
C GLN A 393 -5.73 12.81 1.35
N GLY A 394 -4.90 12.50 2.35
CA GLY A 394 -5.15 12.75 3.77
C GLY A 394 -5.83 11.59 4.52
N SER A 395 -5.83 11.66 5.85
CA SER A 395 -6.44 10.66 6.76
C SER A 395 -5.82 9.26 6.71
N VAL A 396 -4.54 9.15 6.35
CA VAL A 396 -3.77 7.91 6.41
C VAL A 396 -2.73 8.01 7.51
N LEU A 397 -2.68 7.00 8.38
CA LEU A 397 -1.59 6.79 9.34
C LEU A 397 -0.75 5.61 8.88
N THR A 398 0.44 5.90 8.38
CA THR A 398 1.40 4.89 7.93
C THR A 398 2.43 4.60 9.00
N LEU A 399 2.65 3.31 9.29
CA LEU A 399 3.78 2.81 10.06
C LEU A 399 4.71 2.02 9.12
N ALA A 400 5.81 2.65 8.73
CA ALA A 400 6.92 2.00 8.05
C ALA A 400 7.80 1.29 9.09
N LEU A 401 8.10 0.02 8.83
CA LEU A 401 8.94 -0.84 9.65
C LEU A 401 10.23 -1.14 8.89
N LEU A 402 11.38 -0.78 9.45
CA LEU A 402 12.70 -1.01 8.84
C LEU A 402 13.56 -1.82 9.81
N PRO A 403 13.95 -3.07 9.50
CA PRO A 403 14.88 -3.80 10.35
C PRO A 403 16.31 -3.26 10.21
N SER A 404 17.02 -3.08 11.31
CA SER A 404 18.44 -2.74 11.33
C SER A 404 19.29 -3.91 10.81
N GLU A 405 18.86 -5.14 11.10
CA GLU A 405 19.44 -6.37 10.57
C GLU A 405 18.39 -7.19 9.83
N HIS A 406 18.65 -7.46 8.55
CA HIS A 406 17.82 -8.37 7.77
C HIS A 406 18.12 -9.82 8.17
N ALA A 407 17.34 -10.34 9.11
CA ALA A 407 17.23 -11.76 9.33
C ALA A 407 16.48 -12.36 8.12
N THR A 408 17.20 -12.71 7.05
CA THR A 408 16.59 -13.47 5.96
C THR A 408 17.57 -14.52 5.43
N PRO A 409 17.18 -15.80 5.41
CA PRO A 409 17.93 -16.83 4.73
C PRO A 409 17.78 -16.74 3.19
N HIS A 410 16.93 -15.84 2.67
CA HIS A 410 16.60 -15.79 1.26
C HIS A 410 17.57 -14.90 0.47
N ALA A 411 18.30 -15.52 -0.48
CA ALA A 411 19.37 -14.90 -1.24
C ALA A 411 18.97 -13.62 -1.99
N SER A 412 17.71 -13.50 -2.43
CA SER A 412 17.22 -12.33 -3.17
C SER A 412 17.16 -11.05 -2.32
N LEU A 413 16.98 -11.18 -1.01
CA LEU A 413 16.92 -10.04 -0.08
C LEU A 413 18.29 -9.71 0.49
N ALA A 414 19.16 -10.72 0.65
CA ALA A 414 20.57 -10.49 0.95
C ALA A 414 21.29 -9.64 -0.11
N ALA A 415 20.77 -9.60 -1.34
CA ALA A 415 21.30 -8.78 -2.43
C ALA A 415 20.93 -7.29 -2.35
N MET A 416 19.93 -6.90 -1.55
CA MET A 416 19.60 -5.49 -1.34
C MET A 416 20.37 -4.94 -0.14
N SER A 417 21.20 -3.93 -0.37
CA SER A 417 21.94 -3.29 0.73
C SER A 417 20.97 -2.69 1.76
N HIS A 418 21.37 -2.69 3.03
CA HIS A 418 20.63 -2.01 4.10
C HIS A 418 20.38 -0.54 3.73
N GLU A 419 21.41 0.14 3.23
CA GLU A 419 21.34 1.53 2.75
C GLU A 419 20.24 1.72 1.69
N TYR A 420 20.10 0.80 0.74
CA TYR A 420 19.04 0.88 -0.27
C TYR A 420 17.64 0.84 0.37
N GLN A 421 17.42 -0.04 1.35
CA GLN A 421 16.13 -0.16 2.01
C GLN A 421 15.83 1.05 2.89
N GLU A 422 16.84 1.55 3.57
CA GLU A 422 16.79 2.74 4.41
C GLU A 422 16.46 4.01 3.62
N GLN A 423 17.12 4.24 2.48
CA GLN A 423 16.81 5.35 1.57
C GLN A 423 15.35 5.31 1.12
N ASN A 424 14.85 4.14 0.73
CA ASN A 424 13.47 3.99 0.30
C ASN A 424 12.49 4.20 1.46
N ALA A 425 12.79 3.68 2.65
CA ALA A 425 11.95 3.85 3.83
C ALA A 425 11.81 5.31 4.26
N LEU A 426 12.94 6.02 4.32
CA LEU A 426 12.97 7.44 4.66
C LEU A 426 12.27 8.28 3.59
N ALA A 427 12.61 8.09 2.31
CA ALA A 427 12.00 8.82 1.22
C ALA A 427 10.49 8.60 1.14
N ALA A 428 10.02 7.38 1.43
CA ALA A 428 8.60 7.09 1.47
C ALA A 428 7.89 7.81 2.62
N VAL A 429 8.44 7.76 3.83
CA VAL A 429 7.88 8.46 5.00
C VAL A 429 7.86 9.96 4.76
N MET A 430 8.93 10.53 4.20
CA MET A 430 8.98 11.93 3.78
C MET A 430 7.91 12.26 2.73
N ALA A 431 7.81 11.45 1.67
CA ALA A 431 6.83 11.64 0.61
C ALA A 431 5.38 11.50 1.08
N LEU A 432 5.11 10.69 2.12
CA LEU A 432 3.79 10.57 2.74
C LEU A 432 3.52 11.74 3.69
N ALA A 433 4.57 12.23 4.36
CA ALA A 433 4.53 13.34 5.33
C ALA A 433 4.38 14.74 4.72
N GLY A 434 4.38 14.88 3.39
CA GLY A 434 4.22 16.18 2.73
C GLY A 434 5.41 16.62 1.89
N TYR A 435 6.55 15.95 1.98
CA TYR A 435 7.80 16.46 1.42
C TYR A 435 7.97 16.08 -0.05
N ASP A 436 8.52 17.00 -0.83
CA ASP A 436 8.84 16.81 -2.25
C ASP A 436 10.06 17.66 -2.65
N LEU A 437 10.51 17.51 -3.89
CA LEU A 437 11.51 18.37 -4.51
C LEU A 437 10.85 19.36 -5.48
N ASP A 438 11.24 20.63 -5.38
CA ASP A 438 10.83 21.68 -6.31
C ASP A 438 11.53 21.53 -7.67
N THR A 439 11.32 22.50 -8.57
CA THR A 439 11.94 22.49 -9.92
C THR A 439 13.45 22.64 -9.91
N ASN A 440 14.04 23.16 -8.82
CA ASN A 440 15.48 23.29 -8.64
C ASN A 440 16.08 22.05 -7.94
N GLY A 441 15.25 21.07 -7.57
CA GLY A 441 15.67 19.91 -6.80
C GLY A 441 15.86 20.23 -5.32
N GLU A 442 15.32 21.34 -4.82
CA GLU A 442 15.36 21.72 -3.41
C GLU A 442 14.19 21.09 -2.65
N LEU A 443 14.41 20.72 -1.39
CA LEU A 443 13.37 20.11 -0.56
C LEU A 443 12.30 21.15 -0.21
N CYS A 444 11.04 20.80 -0.42
CA CYS A 444 9.88 21.61 -0.10
C CYS A 444 8.75 20.76 0.48
N LYS A 445 7.69 21.41 0.99
CA LYS A 445 6.50 20.75 1.52
C LYS A 445 5.24 21.36 0.89
N PRO A 446 4.76 20.86 -0.26
CA PRO A 446 3.63 21.43 -0.99
C PRO A 446 2.26 21.37 -0.29
N GLY A 447 2.18 20.91 0.98
CA GLY A 447 1.01 21.14 1.83
C GLY A 447 0.04 19.98 1.99
N HIS A 448 0.49 18.71 1.92
CA HIS A 448 -0.34 17.57 2.36
C HIS A 448 0.09 17.06 3.74
N ASP A 449 -0.88 16.83 4.62
CA ASP A 449 -0.69 16.48 6.03
C ASP A 449 -0.87 14.96 6.27
N GLY A 450 -0.04 14.15 5.60
CA GLY A 450 -0.02 12.72 5.89
C GLY A 450 0.70 12.45 7.22
N LEU A 451 0.25 11.41 7.95
CA LEU A 451 0.89 10.96 9.19
C LEU A 451 1.69 9.71 8.89
N ALA A 452 3.02 9.82 8.92
CA ALA A 452 3.90 8.70 8.64
C ALA A 452 4.91 8.50 9.78
N LEU A 453 5.11 7.25 10.18
CA LEU A 453 6.05 6.84 11.21
C LEU A 453 7.07 5.91 10.56
N LEU A 454 8.35 6.08 10.89
CA LEU A 454 9.40 5.10 10.60
C LEU A 454 9.85 4.47 11.92
N LEU A 455 9.47 3.23 12.16
CA LEU A 455 9.93 2.45 13.30
C LEU A 455 11.03 1.50 12.84
N ARG A 456 12.25 1.75 13.32
CA ARG A 456 13.37 0.83 13.14
C ARG A 456 13.31 -0.26 14.20
N ILE A 457 13.32 -1.50 13.73
CA ILE A 457 13.27 -2.69 14.58
C ILE A 457 14.66 -3.33 14.58
N PRO A 458 15.15 -3.94 15.68
CA PRO A 458 16.48 -4.54 15.68
C PRO A 458 16.64 -5.59 14.56
N ARG A 459 15.66 -6.51 14.45
CA ARG A 459 15.59 -7.55 13.43
C ARG A 459 14.18 -8.15 13.37
N ASN A 460 13.85 -8.92 12.33
CA ASN A 460 12.59 -9.69 12.30
C ASN A 460 12.74 -11.06 12.96
N ASP A 461 12.91 -11.08 14.28
CA ASP A 461 12.95 -12.29 15.10
C ASP A 461 11.75 -12.39 16.06
N ALA A 462 11.67 -13.50 16.81
CA ALA A 462 10.57 -13.74 17.73
C ALA A 462 10.51 -12.68 18.86
N ALA A 463 11.67 -12.23 19.37
CA ALA A 463 11.75 -11.24 20.43
C ALA A 463 11.21 -9.88 19.95
N SER A 464 11.66 -9.39 18.79
CA SER A 464 11.22 -8.10 18.26
C SER A 464 9.74 -8.12 17.88
N ARG A 465 9.24 -9.25 17.35
CA ARG A 465 7.80 -9.44 17.10
C ARG A 465 6.98 -9.43 18.39
N ALA A 466 7.45 -10.04 19.48
CA ALA A 466 6.74 -10.00 20.76
C ALA A 466 6.62 -8.57 21.30
N VAL A 467 7.70 -7.78 21.22
CA VAL A 467 7.71 -6.37 21.59
C VAL A 467 6.75 -5.56 20.72
N LEU A 468 6.78 -5.74 19.39
CA LEU A 468 5.87 -5.07 18.47
C LEU A 468 4.39 -5.40 18.75
N CYS A 469 4.09 -6.68 19.00
CA CYS A 469 2.76 -7.14 19.38
C CYS A 469 2.26 -6.45 20.66
N ALA A 470 3.10 -6.40 21.71
CA ALA A 470 2.76 -5.71 22.95
C ALA A 470 2.51 -4.20 22.73
N ALA A 471 3.29 -3.55 21.87
CA ALA A 471 3.09 -2.14 21.53
C ALA A 471 1.75 -1.91 20.79
N LEU A 472 1.43 -2.73 19.78
CA LEU A 472 0.16 -2.62 19.05
C LEU A 472 -1.05 -2.87 19.96
N ARG A 473 -0.97 -3.85 20.86
CA ARG A 473 -2.02 -4.12 21.86
C ARG A 473 -2.19 -2.96 22.83
N ARG A 474 -1.09 -2.38 23.32
CA ARG A 474 -1.12 -1.18 24.18
C ARG A 474 -1.84 -0.02 23.50
N VAL A 475 -1.58 0.22 22.21
CA VAL A 475 -2.32 1.22 21.42
C VAL A 475 -3.82 0.91 21.41
N GLY A 476 -4.19 -0.34 21.14
CA GLY A 476 -5.58 -0.79 21.18
C GLY A 476 -6.25 -0.60 22.55
N ASP A 477 -5.58 -0.98 23.64
CA ASP A 477 -6.12 -0.89 25.00
C ASP A 477 -6.39 0.57 25.42
N VAL A 478 -5.46 1.47 25.13
CA VAL A 478 -5.63 2.90 25.44
C VAL A 478 -6.77 3.51 24.62
N LEU A 479 -6.88 3.16 23.33
CA LEU A 479 -7.96 3.65 22.48
C LEU A 479 -9.33 3.10 22.87
N ARG A 480 -9.42 1.82 23.27
CA ARG A 480 -10.65 1.19 23.75
C ARG A 480 -11.16 1.82 25.05
N SER A 481 -10.27 2.02 26.02
CA SER A 481 -10.63 2.65 27.30
C SER A 481 -11.22 4.04 27.11
N ARG A 482 -10.68 4.84 26.18
CA ARG A 482 -11.22 6.15 25.81
C ARG A 482 -12.61 6.10 25.20
N ARG A 483 -12.90 5.06 24.40
CA ARG A 483 -14.20 4.89 23.74
C ARG A 483 -15.25 4.23 24.63
N GLY A 484 -14.89 3.81 25.84
CA GLY A 484 -15.77 3.02 26.71
C GLY A 484 -16.10 1.65 26.11
N ILE A 485 -15.23 1.13 25.24
CA ILE A 485 -15.36 -0.21 24.65
C ILE A 485 -14.63 -1.17 25.59
N SER A 486 -15.40 -2.01 26.30
CA SER A 486 -14.87 -3.08 27.18
C SER A 486 -14.41 -4.29 26.38
#